data_AF-A0A914PST2-F1
#
_entry.id   AF-A0A914PST2-F1
#
_cell.length_a   1.000
_cell.length_b   1.000
_cell.length_c   1.000
_cell.angle_alpha   90.00
_cell.angle_beta   90.00
_cell.angle_gamma   90.00
#
_symmetry.space_group_name_H-M   'P 1'
#
loop_
_entity.id
_entity.type
_entity.pdbx_description
1 polymer ?
#
loop_
_entity_poly.entity_id
_entity_poly.type
_entity_poly.pdbx_seq_one_letter_code
_entity_poly.pdbx_strand_id
1 'polypeptide(L)'
;MATYGRVQRPEAVLQRAEEFISVGKDNDALNALHEIIRDRRHKQWSPTHELIMSRHLELCVKLRNASIAKDALYQYKALTQQVAVSSLENVMKHLLRLAESKAETAQKESIEKLEEIDDLDSSDAPEALLLSVVSGAVSQDRMDRTVLSPWLRFLWDSYRNCLDLLRNNSLVENLYHQIARQSFSFCIKYQRRNEFRKLCDLLRLHLSQLQKNIHSHR
;
A
#
# COMPACT_ATOMS: atom_id res chain seq x y z
N MET A 1 40.07 -13.75 -3.20
CA MET A 1 39.19 -14.76 -2.57
C MET A 1 37.75 -14.30 -2.73
N ALA A 2 37.00 -14.93 -3.64
CA ALA A 2 35.61 -14.59 -3.89
C ALA A 2 34.76 -15.05 -2.70
N THR A 3 34.14 -14.10 -1.99
CA THR A 3 33.11 -14.41 -1.00
C THR A 3 31.89 -14.94 -1.75
N TYR A 4 31.77 -16.26 -1.85
CA TYR A 4 30.54 -16.92 -2.26
C TYR A 4 29.43 -16.45 -1.31
N GLY A 5 28.61 -15.50 -1.78
CA GLY A 5 27.46 -15.00 -1.04
C GLY A 5 26.56 -16.18 -0.70
N ARG A 6 26.47 -16.50 0.59
CA ARG A 6 25.64 -17.58 1.13
C ARG A 6 24.20 -17.33 0.69
N VAL A 7 23.70 -18.19 -0.19
CA VAL A 7 22.29 -18.24 -0.59
C VAL A 7 21.49 -18.55 0.68
N GLN A 8 20.82 -17.53 1.24
CA GLN A 8 20.07 -17.69 2.49
C GLN A 8 18.74 -18.37 2.18
N ARG A 9 18.41 -19.44 2.89
CA ARG A 9 17.14 -20.14 2.69
C ARG A 9 15.98 -19.19 3.06
N PRO A 10 14.90 -19.12 2.27
CA PRO A 10 13.74 -18.27 2.55
C PRO A 10 13.22 -18.41 3.99
N GLU A 11 13.18 -19.63 4.51
CA GLU A 11 12.71 -19.94 5.86
C GLU A 11 13.58 -19.29 6.94
N ALA A 12 14.90 -19.31 6.77
CA ALA A 12 15.85 -18.74 7.74
C ALA A 12 15.76 -17.20 7.78
N VAL A 13 15.48 -16.56 6.64
CA VAL A 13 15.31 -15.10 6.59
C VAL A 13 13.98 -14.69 7.21
N LEU A 14 12.92 -15.47 7.01
CA LEU A 14 11.65 -15.23 7.66
C LEU A 14 11.80 -15.27 9.20
N GLN A 15 12.43 -16.32 9.73
CA GLN A 15 12.69 -16.43 11.17
C GLN A 15 13.53 -15.26 11.69
N ARG A 16 14.59 -14.88 10.96
CA ARG A 16 15.43 -13.72 11.32
C ARG A 16 14.66 -12.41 11.30
N ALA A 17 13.74 -12.22 10.35
CA ALA A 17 12.89 -11.04 10.30
C ALA A 17 11.95 -11.00 11.51
N GLU A 18 11.40 -12.14 11.94
CA GLU A 18 10.58 -12.22 13.16
C GLU A 18 11.37 -11.89 14.43
N GLU A 19 12.64 -12.32 14.51
CA GLU A 19 13.56 -11.93 15.59
C GLU A 19 13.83 -10.41 15.59
N PHE A 20 14.00 -9.79 14.42
CA PHE A 20 14.14 -8.34 14.36
C PHE A 20 12.86 -7.61 14.78
N ILE A 21 11.69 -8.11 14.39
CA ILE A 21 10.39 -7.55 14.78
C ILE A 21 10.20 -7.65 16.30
N SER A 22 10.57 -8.75 16.94
CA SER A 22 10.40 -8.94 18.39
C SER A 22 11.25 -7.97 19.22
N VAL A 23 12.39 -7.52 18.68
CA VAL A 23 13.27 -6.51 19.29
C VAL A 23 12.94 -5.08 18.82
N GLY A 24 11.88 -4.89 18.01
CA GLY A 24 11.43 -3.58 17.53
C GLY A 24 12.25 -2.99 16.37
N LYS A 25 13.11 -3.78 15.73
CA LYS A 25 13.95 -3.37 14.60
C LYS A 25 13.24 -3.58 13.25
N ASP A 26 12.10 -2.90 13.06
CA ASP A 26 11.25 -3.07 11.86
C ASP A 26 11.99 -2.80 10.54
N ASN A 27 12.88 -1.80 10.51
CA ASN A 27 13.65 -1.47 9.30
C ASN A 27 14.64 -2.58 8.93
N ASP A 28 15.31 -3.20 9.91
CA ASP A 28 16.25 -4.30 9.67
C ASP A 28 15.50 -5.56 9.20
N ALA A 29 14.33 -5.84 9.80
CA ALA A 29 13.43 -6.89 9.35
C ALA A 29 13.00 -6.66 7.89
N LEU A 30 12.58 -5.44 7.57
CA LEU A 30 12.14 -5.07 6.21
C LEU A 30 13.26 -5.26 5.19
N ASN A 31 14.47 -4.79 5.51
CA ASN A 31 15.64 -4.92 4.65
C ASN A 31 16.00 -6.40 4.41
N ALA A 32 16.00 -7.23 5.46
CA ALA A 32 16.30 -8.65 5.34
C ALA A 32 15.31 -9.37 4.40
N LEU A 33 14.00 -9.09 4.53
CA LEU A 33 12.98 -9.67 3.66
C LEU A 33 13.09 -9.13 2.22
N HIS A 34 13.35 -7.83 2.07
CA HIS A 34 13.44 -7.18 0.76
C HIS A 34 14.61 -7.71 -0.09
N GLU A 35 15.76 -8.00 0.54
CA GLU A 35 16.90 -8.59 -0.15
C GLU A 35 16.58 -9.96 -0.76
N ILE A 36 15.82 -10.83 -0.08
CA ILE A 36 15.40 -12.11 -0.65
C ILE A 36 14.45 -11.93 -1.84
N ILE A 37 13.50 -11.00 -1.74
CA ILE A 37 12.56 -10.72 -2.83
C ILE A 37 13.30 -10.18 -4.07
N ARG A 38 14.37 -9.41 -3.86
CA ARG A 38 15.22 -8.87 -4.93
C ARG A 38 16.19 -9.90 -5.51
N ASP A 39 16.67 -10.84 -4.70
CA ASP A 39 17.68 -11.80 -5.11
C ASP A 39 17.11 -12.86 -6.07
N ARG A 40 17.41 -12.68 -7.35
CA ARG A 40 17.02 -13.59 -8.43
C ARG A 40 17.75 -14.93 -8.42
N ARG A 41 18.60 -15.23 -7.43
CA ARG A 41 19.19 -16.56 -7.27
C ARG A 41 18.16 -17.58 -6.79
N HIS A 42 17.11 -17.13 -6.07
CA HIS A 42 15.99 -17.96 -5.65
C HIS A 42 14.86 -17.93 -6.68
N LYS A 43 15.10 -18.47 -7.89
CA LYS A 43 14.14 -18.40 -9.01
C LYS A 43 12.91 -19.29 -8.85
N GLN A 44 12.96 -20.29 -7.97
CA GLN A 44 11.85 -21.21 -7.79
C GLN A 44 10.95 -20.71 -6.66
N TRP A 45 9.74 -20.30 -7.04
CA TRP A 45 8.71 -19.94 -6.09
C TRP A 45 8.39 -21.10 -5.14
N SER A 46 8.11 -20.76 -3.88
CA SER A 46 7.62 -21.67 -2.85
C SER A 46 6.60 -20.94 -1.97
N PRO A 47 5.73 -21.65 -1.23
CA PRO A 47 4.77 -21.01 -0.31
C PRO A 47 5.42 -20.11 0.74
N THR A 48 6.67 -20.38 1.14
CA THR A 48 7.45 -19.51 2.03
C THR A 48 7.63 -18.10 1.47
N HIS A 49 7.72 -17.94 0.13
CA HIS A 49 7.82 -16.64 -0.51
C HIS A 49 6.54 -15.80 -0.35
N GLU A 50 5.36 -16.43 -0.35
CA GLU A 50 4.10 -15.74 -0.08
C GLU A 50 4.05 -15.19 1.35
N LEU A 51 4.54 -15.98 2.32
CA LEU A 51 4.63 -15.57 3.71
C LEU A 51 5.65 -14.44 3.91
N ILE A 52 6.83 -14.54 3.30
CA ILE A 52 7.85 -13.49 3.28
C ILE A 52 7.27 -12.19 2.70
N MET A 53 6.58 -12.28 1.56
CA MET A 53 5.98 -11.13 0.90
C MET A 53 4.86 -10.53 1.76
N SER A 54 4.04 -11.35 2.41
CA SER A 54 2.98 -10.86 3.30
C SER A 54 3.55 -10.10 4.50
N ARG A 55 4.58 -10.65 5.16
CA ARG A 55 5.30 -9.97 6.25
C ARG A 55 6.00 -8.69 5.80
N HIS A 56 6.63 -8.73 4.63
CA HIS A 56 7.30 -7.57 4.03
C HIS A 56 6.31 -6.42 3.81
N LEU A 57 5.13 -6.72 3.28
CA LEU A 57 4.08 -5.72 3.08
C LEU A 57 3.49 -5.19 4.38
N GLU A 58 3.30 -6.04 5.40
CA GLU A 58 2.89 -5.59 6.75
C GLU A 58 3.85 -4.53 7.30
N LEU A 59 5.16 -4.76 7.16
CA LEU A 59 6.18 -3.79 7.55
C LEU A 59 6.17 -2.53 6.67
N CYS A 60 5.98 -2.67 5.36
CA CYS A 60 5.87 -1.52 4.46
C CYS A 60 4.68 -0.62 4.80
N VAL A 61 3.53 -1.21 5.15
CA VAL A 61 2.33 -0.48 5.59
C VAL A 61 2.60 0.19 6.94
N LYS A 62 3.18 -0.53 7.91
CA LYS A 62 3.54 0.02 9.23
C LYS A 62 4.47 1.24 9.11
N LEU A 63 5.47 1.16 8.25
CA LEU A 63 6.46 2.22 8.02
C LEU A 63 6.02 3.25 6.95
N ARG A 64 4.85 3.06 6.33
CA ARG A 64 4.31 3.88 5.23
C ARG A 64 5.28 4.00 4.04
N ASN A 65 6.04 2.95 3.74
CA ASN A 65 7.03 2.95 2.66
C ASN A 65 6.46 2.37 1.35
N ALA A 66 5.65 3.17 0.65
CA ALA A 66 4.99 2.76 -0.59
C ALA A 66 5.99 2.46 -1.73
N SER A 67 7.15 3.11 -1.74
CA SER A 67 8.18 2.89 -2.77
C SER A 67 8.79 1.49 -2.67
N ILE A 68 9.17 1.06 -1.45
CA ILE A 68 9.72 -0.28 -1.23
C ILE A 68 8.66 -1.36 -1.50
N ALA A 69 7.40 -1.14 -1.09
CA ALA A 69 6.31 -2.05 -1.41
C ALA A 69 6.12 -2.24 -2.91
N LYS A 70 6.13 -1.13 -3.68
CA LYS A 70 6.00 -1.16 -5.14
C LYS A 70 7.12 -1.96 -5.80
N ASP A 71 8.37 -1.71 -5.43
CA ASP A 71 9.52 -2.42 -5.99
C ASP A 71 9.46 -3.91 -5.68
N ALA A 72 9.16 -4.26 -4.42
CA ALA A 72 9.00 -5.66 -4.00
C ALA A 72 7.90 -6.38 -4.78
N LEU A 73 6.73 -5.76 -4.98
CA LEU A 73 5.65 -6.33 -5.77
C LEU A 73 6.04 -6.54 -7.23
N TYR A 74 6.87 -5.66 -7.80
CA TYR A 74 7.34 -5.80 -9.17
C TYR A 74 8.24 -7.03 -9.32
N GLN A 75 9.18 -7.23 -8.38
CA GLN A 75 10.02 -8.45 -8.36
C GLN A 75 9.18 -9.70 -8.07
N TYR A 76 8.24 -9.62 -7.13
CA TYR A 76 7.38 -10.75 -6.77
C TYR A 76 6.49 -11.19 -7.94
N LYS A 77 5.92 -10.25 -8.69
CA LYS A 77 5.16 -10.53 -9.92
C LYS A 77 6.01 -11.33 -10.92
N ALA A 78 7.26 -10.92 -11.13
CA ALA A 78 8.15 -11.62 -12.04
C ALA A 78 8.45 -13.06 -11.57
N LEU A 79 8.57 -13.27 -10.26
CA LEU A 79 8.76 -14.60 -9.66
C LEU A 79 7.52 -15.50 -9.81
N THR A 80 6.32 -14.95 -9.65
CA THR A 80 5.07 -15.74 -9.62
C THR A 80 4.39 -15.92 -10.97
N GLN A 81 4.75 -15.11 -11.99
CA GLN A 81 3.99 -15.00 -13.25
C GLN A 81 3.70 -16.33 -13.95
N GLN A 82 4.63 -17.29 -13.93
CA GLN A 82 4.48 -18.57 -14.62
C GLN A 82 4.03 -19.73 -13.72
N VAL A 83 4.17 -19.59 -12.40
CA VAL A 83 4.05 -20.72 -11.46
C VAL A 83 2.90 -20.55 -10.48
N ALA A 84 2.67 -19.33 -9.96
CA ALA A 84 1.80 -19.11 -8.81
C ALA A 84 1.07 -17.75 -8.90
N VAL A 85 0.31 -17.53 -9.96
CA VAL A 85 -0.43 -16.28 -10.18
C VAL A 85 -1.43 -15.98 -9.05
N SER A 86 -2.05 -17.01 -8.47
CA SER A 86 -2.95 -16.86 -7.31
C SER A 86 -2.24 -16.28 -6.08
N SER A 87 -0.97 -16.62 -5.88
CA SER A 87 -0.16 -16.08 -4.78
C SER A 87 0.03 -14.56 -4.92
N LEU A 88 0.25 -14.08 -6.16
CA LEU A 88 0.31 -12.64 -6.43
C LEU A 88 -1.02 -11.95 -6.08
N GLU A 89 -2.16 -12.57 -6.43
CA GLU A 89 -3.46 -12.02 -6.07
C GLU A 89 -3.67 -11.92 -4.56
N ASN A 90 -3.32 -12.97 -3.83
CA ASN A 90 -3.45 -13.02 -2.37
C ASN A 90 -2.64 -11.90 -1.71
N VAL A 91 -1.38 -11.76 -2.12
CA VAL A 91 -0.46 -10.74 -1.63
C VAL A 91 -0.97 -9.32 -1.91
N MET A 92 -1.50 -9.06 -3.11
CA MET A 92 -2.07 -7.75 -3.44
C MET A 92 -3.35 -7.46 -2.67
N LYS A 93 -4.25 -8.45 -2.52
CA LYS A 93 -5.45 -8.32 -1.69
C LYS A 93 -5.09 -8.06 -0.24
N HIS A 94 -4.04 -8.71 0.27
CA HIS A 94 -3.52 -8.48 1.63
C HIS A 94 -3.01 -7.04 1.81
N LEU A 95 -2.19 -6.53 0.87
CA LEU A 95 -1.72 -5.14 0.91
C LEU A 95 -2.88 -4.15 0.99
N LEU A 96 -3.86 -4.28 0.09
CA LEU A 96 -4.99 -3.35 0.02
C LEU A 96 -5.83 -3.42 1.30
N ARG A 97 -6.09 -4.62 1.82
CA ARG A 97 -6.83 -4.80 3.09
C ARG A 97 -6.11 -4.14 4.26
N LEU A 98 -4.78 -4.28 4.36
CA LEU A 98 -3.98 -3.64 5.41
C LEU A 98 -4.00 -2.12 5.28
N ALA A 99 -3.84 -1.60 4.06
CA ALA A 99 -3.87 -0.16 3.80
C ALA A 99 -5.25 0.45 4.09
N GLU A 100 -6.34 -0.23 3.70
CA GLU A 100 -7.72 0.15 4.01
C GLU A 100 -7.96 0.17 5.51
N SER A 101 -7.58 -0.92 6.21
CA SER A 101 -7.72 -1.01 7.66
C SER A 101 -6.98 0.13 8.38
N LYS A 102 -5.76 0.46 7.95
CA LYS A 102 -5.01 1.59 8.54
C LYS A 102 -5.60 2.96 8.23
N ALA A 103 -6.17 3.15 7.04
CA ALA A 103 -6.89 4.38 6.73
C ALA A 103 -8.17 4.52 7.58
N GLU A 104 -8.88 3.42 7.83
CA GLU A 104 -10.07 3.41 8.69
C GLU A 104 -9.72 3.65 10.16
N THR A 105 -8.64 3.06 10.69
CA THR A 105 -8.18 3.37 12.05
C THR A 105 -7.78 4.83 12.17
N ALA A 106 -7.06 5.36 11.18
CA ALA A 106 -6.67 6.77 11.16
C ALA A 106 -7.88 7.71 11.06
N GLN A 107 -8.96 7.30 10.38
CA GLN A 107 -10.20 8.06 10.32
C GLN A 107 -10.87 8.12 11.70
N LYS A 108 -10.95 6.99 12.41
CA LYS A 108 -11.49 6.93 13.77
C LYS A 108 -10.67 7.78 14.74
N GLU A 109 -9.34 7.63 14.71
CA GLU A 109 -8.42 8.44 15.53
C GLU A 109 -8.53 9.95 15.22
N SER A 110 -8.81 10.33 13.98
CA SER A 110 -9.05 11.73 13.61
C SER A 110 -10.32 12.27 14.28
N ILE A 111 -11.40 11.48 14.27
CA ILE A 111 -12.69 11.86 14.86
C ILE A 111 -12.61 11.90 16.40
N GLU A 112 -12.07 10.86 17.04
CA GLU A 112 -11.95 10.77 18.50
C GLU A 112 -11.15 11.94 19.08
N LYS A 113 -10.02 12.30 18.47
CA LYS A 113 -9.20 13.44 18.92
C LYS A 113 -9.90 14.78 18.76
N LEU A 114 -10.83 14.90 17.83
CA LEU A 114 -11.59 16.12 17.66
C LEU A 114 -12.66 16.26 18.72
N GLU A 115 -13.33 15.16 19.08
CA GLU A 115 -14.27 15.12 20.20
C GLU A 115 -13.54 15.47 21.51
N GLU A 116 -12.33 14.94 21.74
CA GLU A 116 -11.50 15.31 22.91
C GLU A 116 -11.12 16.80 22.94
N ILE A 117 -10.82 17.42 21.78
CA ILE A 117 -10.49 18.85 21.70
C ILE A 117 -11.74 19.69 21.99
N ASP A 118 -12.91 19.33 21.45
CA ASP A 118 -14.17 20.04 21.66
C ASP A 118 -14.61 19.99 23.14
N ASP A 119 -14.42 18.85 23.81
CA ASP A 119 -14.67 18.71 25.25
C ASP A 119 -13.74 19.59 26.11
N LEU A 120 -12.47 19.77 25.72
CA LEU A 120 -11.50 20.60 26.45
C LEU A 120 -11.69 22.11 26.20
N ASP A 121 -12.08 22.48 24.97
CA ASP A 121 -12.36 23.88 24.56
C ASP A 121 -13.66 24.43 25.19
N SER A 122 -14.42 23.60 25.91
CA SER A 122 -15.52 24.05 26.80
C SER A 122 -15.05 24.97 27.95
N SER A 123 -13.73 25.15 28.11
CA SER A 123 -13.13 26.18 28.94
C SER A 123 -12.72 27.40 28.08
N ASP A 124 -13.61 28.39 27.97
CA ASP A 124 -13.49 29.67 27.23
C ASP A 124 -12.07 30.27 27.13
N ALA A 125 -11.26 29.79 26.18
CA ALA A 125 -9.94 30.35 25.88
C ALA A 125 -10.06 31.35 24.71
N PRO A 126 -9.71 32.64 24.88
CA PRO A 126 -9.89 33.69 23.86
C PRO A 126 -9.11 33.44 22.56
N GLU A 127 -8.09 32.58 22.60
CA GLU A 127 -7.30 32.15 21.45
C GLU A 127 -8.05 31.19 20.51
N ALA A 128 -8.94 30.33 21.03
CA ALA A 128 -9.79 29.45 20.22
C ALA A 128 -10.86 30.24 19.45
N LEU A 129 -11.42 31.28 20.07
CA LEU A 129 -12.41 32.18 19.47
C LEU A 129 -11.82 32.98 18.30
N LEU A 130 -10.56 33.42 18.40
CA LEU A 130 -9.86 34.07 17.30
C LEU A 130 -9.59 33.12 16.12
N LEU A 131 -9.26 31.85 16.40
CA LEU A 131 -9.03 30.84 15.37
C LEU A 131 -10.32 30.39 14.67
N SER A 132 -11.44 30.30 15.40
CA SER A 132 -12.74 29.92 14.85
C SER A 132 -13.33 31.00 13.93
N VAL A 133 -13.18 32.28 14.27
CA VAL A 133 -13.68 33.42 13.47
C VAL A 133 -12.92 33.56 12.13
N VAL A 134 -11.61 33.28 12.12
CA VAL A 134 -10.79 33.42 10.90
C VAL A 134 -10.92 32.22 9.97
N SER A 135 -11.29 31.04 10.49
CA SER A 135 -11.12 29.82 9.69
C SER A 135 -12.14 28.69 9.89
N GLY A 136 -13.25 28.91 10.62
CA GLY A 136 -14.55 28.21 10.54
C GLY A 136 -14.66 26.67 10.71
N ALA A 137 -13.58 25.92 10.49
CA ALA A 137 -13.51 24.45 10.44
C ALA A 137 -12.09 23.94 10.79
N VAL A 138 -11.38 24.65 11.67
CA VAL A 138 -9.92 24.57 11.82
C VAL A 138 -9.45 23.27 12.45
N SER A 139 -10.13 22.75 13.46
CA SER A 139 -9.71 21.55 14.20
C SER A 139 -9.83 20.31 13.32
N GLN A 140 -11.02 20.06 12.74
CA GLN A 140 -11.28 18.91 11.86
C GLN A 140 -10.36 18.88 10.64
N ASP A 141 -10.23 19.99 9.91
CA ASP A 141 -9.39 20.04 8.71
C ASP A 141 -7.90 19.87 9.04
N ARG A 142 -7.45 20.31 10.24
CA ARG A 142 -6.09 20.06 10.73
C ARG A 142 -5.84 18.60 11.08
N MET A 143 -6.75 17.95 11.81
CA MET A 143 -6.60 16.53 12.17
C MET A 143 -6.68 15.64 10.94
N ASP A 144 -7.63 15.89 10.03
CA ASP A 144 -7.72 15.16 8.78
C ASP A 144 -6.47 15.33 7.91
N ARG A 145 -5.87 16.52 7.90
CA ARG A 145 -4.64 16.77 7.16
C ARG A 145 -3.41 16.10 7.78
N THR A 146 -3.34 15.98 9.10
CA THR A 146 -2.15 15.47 9.81
C THR A 146 -2.18 13.97 10.02
N VAL A 147 -3.34 13.40 10.37
CA VAL A 147 -3.50 11.99 10.71
C VAL A 147 -4.04 11.20 9.52
N LEU A 148 -5.17 11.60 8.96
CA LEU A 148 -5.89 10.81 7.95
C LEU A 148 -5.27 10.92 6.55
N SER A 149 -4.94 12.13 6.10
CA SER A 149 -4.46 12.42 4.74
C SER A 149 -3.21 11.63 4.33
N PRO A 150 -2.19 11.42 5.19
CA PRO A 150 -1.06 10.54 4.86
C PRO A 150 -1.49 9.10 4.56
N TRP A 151 -2.46 8.55 5.31
CA TRP A 151 -2.97 7.19 5.09
C TRP A 151 -3.85 7.11 3.84
N LEU A 152 -4.69 8.11 3.58
CA LEU A 152 -5.45 8.18 2.33
C LEU A 152 -4.53 8.28 1.10
N ARG A 153 -3.43 9.03 1.20
CA ARG A 153 -2.42 9.10 0.14
C ARG A 153 -1.75 7.75 -0.08
N PHE A 154 -1.31 7.09 0.99
CA PHE A 154 -0.71 5.76 0.92
C PHE A 154 -1.66 4.72 0.31
N LEU A 155 -2.94 4.74 0.72
CA LEU A 155 -3.98 3.85 0.19
C LEU A 155 -4.23 4.11 -1.31
N TRP A 156 -4.35 5.38 -1.71
CA TRP A 156 -4.47 5.76 -3.11
C TRP A 156 -3.26 5.28 -3.94
N ASP A 157 -2.05 5.52 -3.46
CA ASP A 157 -0.82 5.08 -4.15
C ASP A 157 -0.76 3.55 -4.24
N SER A 158 -1.27 2.82 -3.24
CA SER A 158 -1.38 1.35 -3.25
C SER A 158 -2.34 0.87 -4.33
N TYR A 159 -3.55 1.44 -4.43
CA TYR A 159 -4.48 1.13 -5.50
C TYR A 159 -3.89 1.39 -6.89
N ARG A 160 -3.31 2.59 -7.09
CA ARG A 160 -2.69 2.97 -8.36
C ARG A 160 -1.56 2.01 -8.73
N ASN A 161 -0.67 1.70 -7.79
CA ASN A 161 0.44 0.78 -8.02
C ASN A 161 -0.06 -0.63 -8.38
N CYS A 162 -1.08 -1.15 -7.70
CA CYS A 162 -1.69 -2.44 -8.05
C CYS A 162 -2.27 -2.42 -9.47
N LEU A 163 -3.02 -1.38 -9.86
CA LEU A 163 -3.57 -1.24 -11.21
C LEU A 163 -2.47 -1.17 -12.28
N ASP A 164 -1.43 -0.37 -12.04
CA ASP A 164 -0.26 -0.27 -12.93
C ASP A 164 0.46 -1.61 -13.09
N LEU A 165 0.50 -2.43 -12.02
CA LEU A 165 1.20 -3.71 -12.00
C LEU A 165 0.41 -4.82 -12.68
N LEU A 166 -0.92 -4.79 -12.59
CA LEU A 166 -1.83 -5.79 -13.14
C LEU A 166 -2.21 -5.55 -14.61
N ARG A 167 -1.93 -4.36 -15.16
CA ARG A 167 -2.29 -4.04 -16.56
C ARG A 167 -1.71 -5.04 -17.56
N ASN A 168 -2.43 -5.26 -18.65
CA ASN A 168 -2.02 -6.11 -19.78
C ASN A 168 -1.73 -7.58 -19.41
N ASN A 169 -2.30 -8.10 -18.32
CA ASN A 169 -2.19 -9.51 -17.96
C ASN A 169 -3.59 -10.13 -17.84
N SER A 170 -3.95 -10.97 -18.82
CA SER A 170 -5.26 -11.63 -18.89
C SER A 170 -5.53 -12.56 -17.72
N LEU A 171 -4.49 -13.16 -17.11
CA LEU A 171 -4.64 -14.10 -16.00
C LEU A 171 -5.16 -13.45 -14.72
N VAL A 172 -4.93 -12.15 -14.54
CA VAL A 172 -5.29 -11.37 -13.34
C VAL A 172 -6.24 -10.23 -13.67
N GLU A 173 -6.90 -10.29 -14.83
CA GLU A 173 -7.80 -9.25 -15.30
C GLU A 173 -8.99 -9.05 -14.35
N ASN A 174 -9.54 -10.13 -13.80
CA ASN A 174 -10.63 -10.05 -12.84
C ASN A 174 -10.22 -9.26 -11.58
N LEU A 175 -9.00 -9.50 -11.08
CA LEU A 175 -8.44 -8.75 -9.96
C LEU A 175 -8.25 -7.26 -10.31
N TYR A 176 -7.74 -6.96 -11.52
CA TYR A 176 -7.62 -5.58 -11.99
C TYR A 176 -8.96 -4.84 -11.96
N HIS A 177 -10.03 -5.45 -12.50
CA HIS A 177 -11.37 -4.84 -12.50
C HIS A 177 -11.94 -4.70 -11.08
N GLN A 178 -11.69 -5.66 -10.19
CA GLN A 178 -12.09 -5.58 -8.79
C GLN A 178 -11.41 -4.39 -8.09
N ILE A 179 -10.09 -4.25 -8.24
CA ILE A 179 -9.31 -3.16 -7.65
C ILE A 179 -9.74 -1.80 -8.22
N ALA A 180 -10.05 -1.73 -9.52
CA ALA A 180 -10.56 -0.50 -10.13
C ALA A 180 -11.89 -0.05 -9.50
N ARG A 181 -12.82 -0.99 -9.27
CA ARG A 181 -14.09 -0.69 -8.58
C ARG A 181 -13.85 -0.25 -7.13
N GLN A 182 -12.98 -0.94 -6.39
CA GLN A 182 -12.60 -0.53 -5.04
C GLN A 182 -11.98 0.86 -5.01
N SER A 183 -11.14 1.20 -5.99
CA SER A 183 -10.53 2.52 -6.13
C SER A 183 -11.58 3.63 -6.34
N PHE A 184 -12.64 3.36 -7.10
CA PHE A 184 -13.78 4.28 -7.22
C PHE A 184 -14.56 4.41 -5.92
N SER A 185 -14.85 3.29 -5.23
CA SER A 185 -15.48 3.30 -3.91
C SER A 185 -14.68 4.11 -2.90
N PHE A 186 -13.35 3.98 -2.90
CA PHE A 186 -12.44 4.81 -2.10
C PHE A 186 -12.60 6.30 -2.42
N CYS A 187 -12.60 6.67 -3.71
CA CYS A 187 -12.73 8.07 -4.11
C CYS A 187 -14.06 8.68 -3.66
N ILE A 188 -15.14 7.90 -3.70
CA ILE A 188 -16.47 8.32 -3.24
C ILE A 188 -16.50 8.41 -1.70
N LYS A 189 -16.03 7.38 -0.99
CA LYS A 189 -16.03 7.31 0.48
C LYS A 189 -15.30 8.49 1.13
N TYR A 190 -14.15 8.87 0.59
CA TYR A 190 -13.31 9.95 1.14
C TYR A 190 -13.35 11.26 0.31
N GLN A 191 -14.35 11.41 -0.58
CA GLN A 191 -14.58 12.63 -1.39
C GLN A 191 -13.34 13.12 -2.17
N ARG A 192 -12.53 12.19 -2.69
CA ARG A 192 -11.25 12.46 -3.37
C ARG A 192 -11.42 12.79 -4.85
N ARG A 193 -11.96 13.99 -5.13
CA ARG A 193 -12.27 14.43 -6.51
C ARG A 193 -11.06 14.45 -7.46
N ASN A 194 -9.87 14.81 -6.95
CA ASN A 194 -8.67 14.87 -7.77
C ASN A 194 -8.15 13.48 -8.14
N GLU A 195 -8.12 12.56 -7.18
CA GLU A 195 -7.76 11.15 -7.37
C GLU A 195 -8.75 10.45 -8.31
N PHE A 196 -10.05 10.76 -8.22
CA PHE A 196 -11.06 10.25 -9.15
C PHE A 196 -10.72 10.62 -10.61
N ARG A 197 -10.38 11.89 -10.88
CA ARG A 197 -9.97 12.30 -12.24
C ARG A 197 -8.71 11.56 -12.69
N LYS A 198 -7.70 11.47 -11.83
CA LYS A 198 -6.45 10.72 -12.09
C LYS A 198 -6.72 9.24 -12.38
N LEU A 199 -7.67 8.62 -11.67
CA LEU A 199 -8.08 7.23 -11.91
C LEU A 199 -8.70 7.07 -13.29
N CYS A 200 -9.63 7.95 -13.68
CA CYS A 200 -10.22 7.93 -15.01
C CYS A 200 -9.16 8.08 -16.11
N ASP A 201 -8.21 8.99 -15.96
CA ASP A 201 -7.13 9.18 -16.93
C ASP A 201 -6.19 7.97 -17.00
N LEU A 202 -5.87 7.37 -15.86
CA LEU A 202 -5.10 6.11 -15.77
C LEU A 202 -5.81 4.98 -16.53
N LEU A 203 -7.11 4.78 -16.29
CA LEU A 203 -7.88 3.72 -16.93
C LEU A 203 -7.98 3.92 -18.45
N ARG A 204 -8.18 5.17 -18.92
CA ARG A 204 -8.16 5.50 -20.36
C ARG A 204 -6.78 5.20 -20.98
N LEU A 205 -5.70 5.54 -20.27
CA LEU A 205 -4.34 5.24 -20.70
C LEU A 205 -4.13 3.72 -20.84
N HIS A 206 -4.53 2.94 -19.84
CA HIS A 206 -4.43 1.48 -19.89
C HIS A 206 -5.21 0.89 -21.06
N LEU A 207 -6.44 1.38 -21.31
CA LEU A 207 -7.25 0.94 -22.45
C LEU A 207 -6.58 1.25 -23.79
N SER A 208 -6.04 2.46 -23.96
CA SER A 208 -5.34 2.86 -25.18
C SER A 208 -4.09 1.99 -25.43
N GLN A 209 -3.34 1.67 -24.37
CA GLN A 209 -2.18 0.77 -24.46
C GLN A 209 -2.58 -0.65 -24.86
N LEU A 210 -3.67 -1.17 -24.29
CA LEU A 210 -4.20 -2.49 -24.63
C LEU A 210 -4.60 -2.55 -26.11
N GLN A 211 -5.30 -1.52 -26.61
CA GLN A 211 -5.66 -1.42 -28.04
C GLN A 211 -4.41 -1.44 -28.92
N LYS A 212 -3.38 -0.64 -28.61
CA LYS A 212 -2.11 -0.65 -29.39
C LYS A 212 -1.44 -2.02 -29.42
N ASN A 213 -1.41 -2.72 -28.30
CA ASN A 213 -0.80 -4.05 -28.22
C ASN A 213 -1.56 -5.07 -29.08
N ILE A 214 -2.89 -5.03 -29.11
CA ILE A 214 -3.70 -5.91 -29.99
C ILE A 214 -3.38 -5.65 -31.47
N HIS A 215 -3.26 -4.39 -31.88
CA HIS A 215 -2.93 -4.05 -33.27
C HIS A 215 -1.50 -4.39 -33.66
N SER A 216 -0.56 -4.43 -32.71
CA SER A 216 0.84 -4.84 -32.96
C SER A 216 1.02 -6.36 -33.12
N HIS A 217 0.05 -7.16 -32.69
CA HIS A 217 0.07 -8.63 -32.77
C HIS A 217 -0.88 -9.20 -33.84
N ARG A 218 -1.48 -8.33 -34.66
CA ARG A 218 -2.19 -8.68 -35.90
C ARG A 218 -1.31 -8.35 -37.09
#